data_AF-A0A6L7PDV1-F1
#
_entry.id   AF-A0A6L7PDV1-F1
#
_cell.length_a   1.000
_cell.length_b   1.000
_cell.length_c   1.000
_cell.angle_alpha   90.00
_cell.angle_beta   90.00
_cell.angle_gamma   90.00
#
_symmetry.space_group_name_H-M   'P 1'
#
loop_
_entity.id
_entity.type
_entity.pdbx_description
1 polymer ?
#
loop_
_entity_poly.entity_id
_entity_poly.type
_entity_poly.pdbx_seq_one_letter_code
_entity_poly.pdbx_strand_id
1 'polypeptide(L)'
;KLPGEDTEEVSLIMPFTPRNKQNTIAWLAGRSDGENLGSLRAYRFPTDDLVFGPAQIEARIDQDPGISAQLTLWEGAGSEVIRGNLLMIPIGDSFLFVEPIYLQAESSRIPELKRVVVANGNNIAMEPTFQRSLDVVFGRRASSLPGSDSSVAPTPVPTRDDDTDDVVIPTGDLETLIRQAQDASEAAQDELNRLRAILDELERLQNEQ
;
A
#
# COMPACT_ATOMS: atom_id res chain seq x y z
N LYS A 1 4.04 -6.37 17.88
CA LYS A 1 4.48 -5.29 18.79
C LYS A 1 3.91 -3.97 18.29
N LEU A 2 3.44 -3.10 19.17
CA LEU A 2 3.03 -1.76 18.77
C LEU A 2 4.26 -0.90 18.46
N PRO A 3 4.16 0.13 17.59
CA PRO A 3 5.29 1.02 17.31
C PRO A 3 5.83 1.67 18.59
N GLY A 4 7.14 1.53 18.85
CA GLY A 4 7.80 2.07 20.04
C GLY A 4 7.61 1.26 21.34
N GLU A 5 7.04 0.05 21.26
CA GLU A 5 6.93 -0.87 22.40
C GLU A 5 7.83 -2.10 22.21
N ASP A 6 8.51 -2.53 23.27
CA ASP A 6 9.42 -3.68 23.23
C ASP A 6 8.71 -5.03 23.39
N THR A 7 7.47 -5.02 23.88
CA THR A 7 6.66 -6.20 24.17
C THR A 7 5.57 -6.45 23.13
N GLU A 8 5.23 -7.72 22.95
CA GLU A 8 4.08 -8.13 22.15
C GLU A 8 2.82 -8.00 23.00
N GLU A 9 1.76 -7.48 22.37
CA GLU A 9 0.48 -7.22 23.02
C GLU A 9 -0.65 -7.33 21.99
N VAL A 10 -1.79 -7.83 22.45
CA VAL A 10 -3.07 -7.83 21.76
C VAL A 10 -3.70 -6.44 21.90
N SER A 11 -4.03 -5.84 20.76
CA SER A 11 -4.68 -4.53 20.73
C SER A 11 -5.72 -4.48 19.62
N LEU A 12 -6.83 -3.78 19.90
CA LEU A 12 -7.79 -3.38 18.87
C LEU A 12 -7.27 -2.11 18.20
N ILE A 13 -7.04 -2.14 16.89
CA ILE A 13 -6.50 -1.00 16.16
C ILE A 13 -7.53 -0.49 15.17
N MET A 14 -7.68 0.83 15.07
CA MET A 14 -8.52 1.48 14.07
C MET A 14 -7.74 2.58 13.33
N PRO A 15 -7.81 2.63 11.98
CA PRO A 15 -7.22 3.71 11.23
C PRO A 15 -7.96 5.02 11.41
N PHE A 16 -7.21 6.10 11.64
CA PHE A 16 -7.74 7.45 11.69
C PHE A 16 -7.36 8.22 10.41
N THR A 17 -8.34 8.30 9.52
CA THR A 17 -8.27 9.12 8.31
C THR A 17 -9.09 10.39 8.55
N PRO A 18 -8.47 11.60 8.55
CA PRO A 18 -9.18 12.84 8.77
C PRO A 18 -10.27 13.04 7.72
N ARG A 19 -11.33 13.77 8.10
CA ARG A 19 -12.40 14.12 7.17
C ARG A 19 -11.81 14.87 5.96
N ASN A 20 -12.18 14.45 4.76
CA ASN A 20 -11.69 14.98 3.48
C ASN A 20 -10.19 14.70 3.18
N LYS A 21 -9.60 13.67 3.78
CA LYS A 21 -8.26 13.19 3.42
C LYS A 21 -8.34 11.75 2.94
N GLN A 22 -7.47 11.42 1.99
CA GLN A 22 -7.32 10.04 1.49
C GLN A 22 -6.22 9.27 2.24
N ASN A 23 -5.32 9.97 2.93
CA ASN A 23 -4.20 9.38 3.67
C ASN A 23 -4.58 9.21 5.15
N THR A 24 -4.23 8.07 5.72
CA THR A 24 -4.31 7.84 7.16
C THR A 24 -3.16 8.55 7.85
N ILE A 25 -3.44 9.33 8.89
CA ILE A 25 -2.41 10.12 9.59
C ILE A 25 -2.06 9.57 10.96
N ALA A 26 -2.90 8.66 11.47
CA ALA A 26 -2.73 8.08 12.78
C ALA A 26 -3.55 6.81 12.91
N TRP A 27 -3.23 6.01 13.92
CA TRP A 27 -4.02 4.88 14.39
C TRP A 27 -4.36 5.01 15.86
N LEU A 28 -5.57 4.58 16.21
CA LEU A 28 -5.99 4.46 17.61
C LEU A 28 -5.93 2.99 18.01
N ALA A 29 -5.11 2.67 19.01
CA ALA A 29 -4.98 1.35 19.59
C ALA A 29 -5.66 1.30 20.97
N GLY A 30 -6.63 0.41 21.14
CA GLY A 30 -7.17 -0.02 22.42
C GLY A 30 -6.41 -1.24 22.93
N ARG A 31 -5.63 -1.04 23.97
CA ARG A 31 -4.75 -2.05 24.58
C ARG A 31 -5.61 -3.08 25.33
N SER A 32 -5.41 -4.36 25.02
CA SER A 32 -6.32 -5.46 25.41
C SER A 32 -5.65 -6.52 26.29
N ASP A 33 -4.40 -6.33 26.70
CA ASP A 33 -3.74 -7.24 27.63
C ASP A 33 -2.76 -6.51 28.58
N GLY A 34 -2.17 -7.29 29.49
CA GLY A 34 -1.14 -6.82 30.41
C GLY A 34 -1.59 -5.71 31.36
N GLU A 35 -0.63 -4.90 31.78
CA GLU A 35 -0.83 -3.76 32.69
C GLU A 35 -1.57 -2.59 32.03
N ASN A 36 -1.70 -2.61 30.70
CA ASN A 36 -2.25 -1.51 29.92
C ASN A 36 -3.68 -1.76 29.44
N LEU A 37 -4.31 -2.84 29.90
CA LEU A 37 -5.68 -3.21 29.56
C LEU A 37 -6.65 -2.03 29.71
N GLY A 38 -7.39 -1.72 28.63
CA GLY A 38 -8.40 -0.67 28.60
C GLY A 38 -7.85 0.74 28.31
N SER A 39 -6.54 0.90 28.14
CA SER A 39 -5.96 2.18 27.74
C SER A 39 -6.04 2.40 26.22
N LEU A 40 -6.20 3.67 25.83
CA LEU A 40 -6.21 4.09 24.43
C LEU A 40 -4.93 4.83 24.10
N ARG A 41 -4.31 4.49 22.97
CA ARG A 41 -3.10 5.17 22.48
C ARG A 41 -3.26 5.56 21.02
N ALA A 42 -2.98 6.82 20.71
CA ALA A 42 -2.94 7.31 19.35
C ALA A 42 -1.49 7.33 18.84
N TYR A 43 -1.21 6.58 17.78
CA TYR A 43 0.06 6.60 17.08
C TYR A 43 -0.08 7.48 15.85
N ARG A 44 0.58 8.64 15.84
CA ARG A 44 0.60 9.53 14.67
C ARG A 44 1.78 9.16 13.78
N PHE A 45 1.54 9.07 12.48
CA PHE A 45 2.60 8.83 11.52
C PHE A 45 3.40 10.12 11.27
N PRO A 46 4.70 10.02 10.97
CA PRO A 46 5.49 11.15 10.49
C PRO A 46 4.81 11.81 9.29
N THR A 47 4.92 13.13 9.16
CA THR A 47 4.27 13.86 8.06
C THR A 47 4.91 13.56 6.70
N ASP A 48 6.13 13.03 6.71
CA ASP A 48 6.93 12.71 5.53
C ASP A 48 6.65 11.28 4.99
N ASP A 49 5.99 10.41 5.77
CA ASP A 49 5.65 9.06 5.34
C ASP A 49 4.31 9.06 4.59
N LEU A 50 4.38 8.90 3.27
CA LEU A 50 3.22 8.72 2.39
C LEU A 50 2.60 7.32 2.59
N VAL A 51 1.93 7.11 3.71
CA VAL A 51 1.18 5.88 3.97
C VAL A 51 -0.14 5.91 3.20
N PHE A 52 -0.32 4.95 2.30
CA PHE A 52 -1.60 4.76 1.60
C PHE A 52 -2.73 4.55 2.62
N GLY A 53 -3.80 5.33 2.50
CA GLY A 53 -4.99 5.08 3.29
C GLY A 53 -5.80 3.89 2.74
N PRO A 54 -6.68 3.28 3.54
CA PRO A 54 -7.53 2.16 3.11
C PRO A 54 -8.26 2.42 1.79
N ALA A 55 -8.83 3.62 1.59
CA ALA A 55 -9.53 3.98 0.36
C ALA A 55 -8.63 3.96 -0.91
N GLN A 56 -7.34 4.25 -0.76
CA GLN A 56 -6.40 4.20 -1.89
C GLN A 56 -6.02 2.76 -2.22
N ILE A 57 -5.88 1.90 -1.20
CA ILE A 57 -5.63 0.48 -1.42
C ILE A 57 -6.84 -0.20 -2.05
N GLU A 58 -8.06 0.11 -1.58
CA GLU A 58 -9.32 -0.30 -2.20
C GLU A 58 -9.34 0.01 -3.70
N ALA A 59 -9.09 1.27 -4.07
CA ALA A 59 -9.08 1.69 -5.45
C ALA A 59 -8.03 0.95 -6.30
N ARG A 60 -6.89 0.58 -5.71
CA ARG A 60 -5.86 -0.19 -6.40
C ARG A 60 -6.23 -1.67 -6.55
N ILE A 61 -6.90 -2.26 -5.56
CA ILE A 61 -7.44 -3.61 -5.64
C ILE A 61 -8.45 -3.70 -6.79
N ASP A 62 -9.34 -2.71 -6.90
CA ASP A 62 -10.34 -2.63 -7.97
C ASP A 62 -9.70 -2.44 -9.37
N GLN A 63 -8.52 -1.82 -9.44
CA GLN A 63 -7.78 -1.57 -10.68
C GLN A 63 -6.90 -2.74 -11.12
N ASP A 64 -6.65 -3.74 -10.26
CA ASP A 64 -5.86 -4.90 -10.64
C ASP A 64 -6.62 -5.71 -11.72
N PRO A 65 -6.03 -5.95 -12.90
CA PRO A 65 -6.72 -6.62 -14.01
C PRO A 65 -7.16 -8.05 -13.68
N GLY A 66 -6.34 -8.81 -12.94
CA GLY A 66 -6.66 -10.19 -12.60
C GLY A 66 -7.71 -10.27 -11.49
N ILE A 67 -7.69 -9.35 -10.53
CA ILE A 67 -8.72 -9.25 -9.49
C ILE A 67 -10.05 -8.82 -10.12
N SER A 68 -10.07 -7.70 -10.84
CA SER A 68 -11.30 -7.18 -11.47
C SER A 68 -11.94 -8.21 -12.40
N ALA A 69 -11.17 -8.86 -13.28
CA ALA A 69 -11.68 -9.92 -14.15
C ALA A 69 -12.28 -11.09 -13.35
N GLN A 70 -11.62 -11.49 -12.26
CA GLN A 70 -12.10 -12.59 -11.43
C GLN A 70 -13.38 -12.24 -10.66
N LEU A 71 -13.50 -11.02 -10.13
CA LEU A 71 -14.70 -10.56 -9.44
C LEU A 71 -15.89 -10.45 -10.41
N THR A 72 -15.70 -9.84 -11.58
CA THR A 72 -16.74 -9.78 -12.63
C THR A 72 -17.20 -11.17 -13.05
N LEU A 73 -16.28 -12.14 -13.18
CA LEU A 73 -16.65 -13.52 -13.50
C LEU A 73 -17.53 -14.16 -12.42
N TRP A 74 -17.28 -13.88 -11.15
CA TRP A 74 -18.09 -14.43 -10.05
C TRP A 74 -19.47 -13.79 -9.95
N GLU A 75 -19.56 -12.46 -10.10
CA GLU A 75 -20.85 -11.76 -10.13
C GLU A 75 -21.76 -12.26 -11.26
N GLY A 76 -21.18 -12.59 -12.43
CA GLY A 76 -21.94 -13.09 -13.58
C GLY A 76 -22.39 -14.56 -13.49
N ALA A 77 -21.94 -15.32 -12.49
CA ALA A 77 -22.15 -16.77 -12.41
C ALA A 77 -23.34 -17.17 -11.51
N GLY A 78 -24.30 -16.27 -11.25
CA GLY A 78 -25.41 -16.50 -10.32
C GLY A 78 -24.95 -16.56 -8.85
N SER A 79 -23.85 -15.86 -8.56
CA SER A 79 -23.30 -15.71 -7.22
C SER A 79 -23.11 -14.22 -6.91
N GLU A 80 -23.36 -13.84 -5.67
CA GLU A 80 -23.06 -12.51 -5.16
C GLU A 80 -21.65 -12.49 -4.57
N VAL A 81 -20.84 -11.51 -5.00
CA VAL A 81 -19.52 -11.24 -4.43
C VAL A 81 -19.71 -10.34 -3.21
N ILE A 82 -19.23 -10.78 -2.06
CA ILE A 82 -19.26 -10.00 -0.82
C ILE A 82 -17.82 -9.68 -0.43
N ARG A 83 -17.48 -8.40 -0.48
CA ARG A 83 -16.21 -7.86 -0.02
C ARG A 83 -16.25 -7.63 1.48
N GLY A 84 -15.27 -8.17 2.20
CA GLY A 84 -15.15 -8.01 3.64
C GLY A 84 -14.60 -6.63 4.04
N ASN A 85 -14.33 -6.46 5.32
CA ASN A 85 -13.64 -5.28 5.80
C ASN A 85 -12.14 -5.33 5.44
N LEU A 86 -11.62 -4.25 4.86
CA LEU A 86 -10.18 -4.07 4.67
C LEU A 86 -9.50 -3.81 6.01
N LEU A 87 -8.66 -4.75 6.41
CA LEU A 87 -7.85 -4.68 7.63
C LEU A 87 -6.50 -4.06 7.31
N MET A 88 -6.14 -3.00 8.02
CA MET A 88 -4.85 -2.33 7.91
C MET A 88 -4.00 -2.70 9.13
N ILE A 89 -2.94 -3.48 8.93
CA ILE A 89 -2.18 -4.14 10.00
C ILE A 89 -0.73 -3.59 10.03
N PRO A 90 -0.24 -3.11 11.20
CA PRO A 90 1.16 -2.71 11.34
C PRO A 90 2.09 -3.92 11.22
N ILE A 91 3.14 -3.80 10.41
CA ILE A 91 4.28 -4.73 10.46
C ILE A 91 5.57 -3.93 10.37
N GLY A 92 6.26 -3.77 11.51
CA GLY A 92 7.44 -2.91 11.61
C GLY A 92 7.09 -1.48 11.22
N ASP A 93 7.82 -0.94 10.25
CA ASP A 93 7.63 0.40 9.69
C ASP A 93 6.72 0.41 8.43
N SER A 94 5.98 -0.67 8.20
CA SER A 94 5.14 -0.85 7.02
C SER A 94 3.73 -1.32 7.38
N PHE A 95 2.87 -1.35 6.37
CA PHE A 95 1.46 -1.66 6.50
C PHE A 95 1.08 -2.82 5.60
N LEU A 96 0.46 -3.83 6.19
CA LEU A 96 -0.14 -4.94 5.49
C LEU A 96 -1.65 -4.75 5.44
N PHE A 97 -2.21 -4.75 4.24
CA PHE A 97 -3.64 -4.65 4.02
C PHE A 97 -4.20 -6.02 3.68
N VAL A 98 -5.31 -6.40 4.30
CA VAL A 98 -5.92 -7.72 4.13
C VAL A 98 -7.42 -7.59 3.98
N GLU A 99 -7.97 -8.17 2.92
CA GLU A 99 -9.40 -8.16 2.66
C GLU A 99 -9.91 -9.55 2.27
N PRO A 100 -10.87 -10.13 3.03
CA PRO A 100 -11.48 -11.39 2.66
C PRO A 100 -12.59 -11.19 1.61
N ILE A 101 -12.62 -12.06 0.60
CA ILE A 101 -13.65 -12.09 -0.44
C ILE A 101 -14.50 -13.34 -0.26
N TYR A 102 -15.80 -13.14 -0.09
CA TYR A 102 -16.78 -14.20 0.05
C TYR A 102 -17.65 -14.32 -1.20
N LEU A 103 -18.10 -15.52 -1.50
CA LEU A 103 -19.15 -15.76 -2.48
C LEU A 103 -20.38 -16.33 -1.80
N GLN A 104 -21.54 -15.87 -2.25
CA GLN A 104 -22.83 -16.37 -1.82
C GLN A 104 -23.64 -16.78 -3.06
N ALA A 105 -24.26 -17.96 -3.04
CA ALA A 105 -25.13 -18.37 -4.15
C ALA A 105 -26.49 -17.66 -4.04
N GLU A 106 -27.09 -17.26 -5.15
CA GLU A 106 -28.43 -16.63 -5.13
C GLU A 106 -29.50 -17.53 -4.45
N SER A 107 -29.35 -18.85 -4.60
CA SER A 107 -30.26 -19.83 -4.02
C SER A 107 -30.01 -20.14 -2.54
N SER A 108 -28.81 -19.81 -2.02
CA SER A 108 -28.39 -20.15 -0.65
C SER A 108 -27.65 -18.98 -0.01
N ARG A 109 -28.24 -18.42 1.06
CA ARG A 109 -27.75 -17.22 1.73
C ARG A 109 -26.58 -17.45 2.69
N ILE A 110 -25.71 -18.43 2.46
CA ILE A 110 -24.53 -18.67 3.30
C ILE A 110 -23.28 -18.20 2.52
N PRO A 111 -22.62 -17.11 2.95
CA PRO A 111 -21.36 -16.67 2.36
C PRO A 111 -20.22 -17.64 2.69
N GLU A 112 -19.40 -17.96 1.69
CA GLU A 112 -18.21 -18.78 1.84
C GLU A 112 -16.97 -17.98 1.45
N LEU A 113 -15.92 -18.02 2.29
CA LEU A 113 -14.64 -17.41 1.97
C LEU A 113 -14.03 -18.11 0.75
N LYS A 114 -13.77 -17.35 -0.32
CA LYS A 114 -13.16 -17.90 -1.54
C LYS A 114 -11.75 -17.40 -1.79
N ARG A 115 -11.46 -16.15 -1.44
CA ARG A 115 -10.12 -15.56 -1.59
C ARG A 115 -9.79 -14.61 -0.46
N VAL A 116 -8.51 -14.31 -0.35
CA VAL A 116 -7.97 -13.25 0.49
C VAL A 116 -7.11 -12.36 -0.40
N VAL A 117 -7.46 -11.07 -0.46
CA VAL A 117 -6.63 -10.04 -1.05
C VAL A 117 -5.64 -9.58 0.00
N VAL A 118 -4.36 -9.49 -0.37
CA VAL A 118 -3.32 -8.91 0.47
C VAL A 118 -2.58 -7.86 -0.34
N ALA A 119 -2.30 -6.72 0.29
CA ALA A 119 -1.51 -5.66 -0.30
C ALA A 119 -0.42 -5.15 0.66
N ASN A 120 0.75 -4.84 0.11
CA ASN A 120 1.83 -4.11 0.78
C ASN A 120 2.40 -3.09 -0.21
N GLY A 121 2.16 -1.80 0.04
CA GLY A 121 2.53 -0.73 -0.87
C GLY A 121 1.91 -0.94 -2.26
N ASN A 122 2.76 -1.19 -3.26
CA ASN A 122 2.34 -1.36 -4.65
C ASN A 122 2.08 -2.82 -5.05
N ASN A 123 2.41 -3.77 -4.18
CA ASN A 123 2.24 -5.20 -4.45
C ASN A 123 0.87 -5.64 -3.93
N ILE A 124 0.03 -6.18 -4.82
CA ILE A 124 -1.31 -6.68 -4.50
C ILE A 124 -1.43 -8.10 -5.02
N ALA A 125 -2.06 -8.99 -4.25
CA ALA A 125 -2.34 -10.35 -4.68
C ALA A 125 -3.66 -10.86 -4.12
N MET A 126 -4.39 -11.67 -4.89
CA MET A 126 -5.61 -12.34 -4.47
C MET A 126 -5.51 -13.86 -4.63
N GLU A 127 -5.34 -14.57 -3.51
CA GLU A 127 -5.13 -16.02 -3.49
C GLU A 127 -6.17 -16.75 -2.63
N PRO A 128 -6.32 -18.10 -2.75
CA PRO A 128 -7.30 -18.87 -1.98
C PRO A 128 -7.07 -18.85 -0.47
N THR A 129 -5.87 -18.48 -0.03
CA THR A 129 -5.50 -18.47 1.38
C THR A 129 -4.61 -17.27 1.66
N PHE A 130 -4.73 -16.69 2.85
CA PHE A 130 -3.86 -15.62 3.31
C PHE A 130 -2.37 -15.92 3.13
N GLN A 131 -1.93 -17.13 3.49
CA GLN A 131 -0.52 -17.54 3.34
C GLN A 131 -0.04 -17.46 1.89
N ARG A 132 -0.84 -17.92 0.92
CA ARG A 132 -0.51 -17.81 -0.50
C ARG A 132 -0.47 -16.36 -0.97
N SER A 133 -1.41 -15.52 -0.52
CA SER A 133 -1.41 -14.10 -0.88
C SER A 133 -0.15 -13.41 -0.36
N LEU A 134 0.29 -13.73 0.86
CA LEU A 134 1.58 -13.26 1.40
C LEU A 134 2.75 -13.73 0.56
N ASP A 135 2.80 -15.02 0.22
CA ASP A 135 3.89 -15.57 -0.59
C ASP A 135 3.98 -14.86 -1.96
N VAL A 136 2.86 -14.47 -2.56
CA VAL A 136 2.83 -13.70 -3.81
C VAL A 136 3.29 -12.25 -3.59
N VAL A 137 2.74 -11.55 -2.60
CA VAL A 137 3.10 -10.15 -2.30
C VAL A 137 4.59 -9.98 -1.99
N PHE A 138 5.22 -10.98 -1.35
CA PHE A 138 6.64 -10.99 -1.04
C PHE A 138 7.51 -11.72 -2.09
N GLY A 139 6.96 -12.04 -3.27
CA GLY A 139 7.72 -12.59 -4.39
C GLY A 139 8.24 -14.03 -4.19
N ARG A 140 7.73 -14.75 -3.19
CA ARG A 140 8.05 -16.17 -2.92
C ARG A 140 7.27 -17.12 -3.83
N ARG A 141 6.23 -16.61 -4.51
CA ARG A 141 5.34 -17.36 -5.41
C ARG A 141 4.80 -16.44 -6.51
N ALA A 142 4.51 -17.00 -7.69
CA ALA A 142 3.75 -16.29 -8.71
C ALA A 142 2.24 -16.28 -8.40
N SER A 143 1.55 -15.22 -8.86
CA SER A 143 0.08 -15.11 -8.78
C SER A 143 -0.62 -16.26 -9.51
N SER A 144 -1.74 -16.73 -8.96
CA SER A 144 -2.64 -17.67 -9.62
C SER A 144 -3.59 -16.99 -10.61
N LEU A 145 -3.69 -15.66 -10.58
CA LEU A 145 -4.54 -14.88 -11.47
C LEU A 145 -3.75 -14.41 -12.69
N PRO A 146 -4.28 -14.61 -13.91
CA PRO A 146 -3.66 -14.10 -15.12
C PRO A 146 -3.74 -12.57 -15.16
N GLY A 147 -2.64 -11.91 -15.53
CA GLY A 147 -2.59 -10.45 -15.66
C GLY A 147 -2.36 -9.68 -14.35
N SER A 148 -2.25 -10.37 -13.21
CA SER A 148 -1.80 -9.77 -11.94
C SER A 148 -0.28 -9.94 -11.78
N ASP A 149 0.49 -9.31 -12.66
CA ASP A 149 1.92 -9.09 -12.40
C ASP A 149 2.05 -7.84 -11.51
N SER A 150 2.83 -7.96 -10.42
CA SER A 150 2.81 -7.15 -9.19
C SER A 150 3.18 -5.66 -9.30
N SER A 151 2.66 -4.94 -10.29
CA SER A 151 2.84 -3.48 -10.39
C SER A 151 1.60 -2.83 -10.97
N VAL A 152 0.65 -2.48 -10.09
CA VAL A 152 -0.38 -1.50 -10.45
C VAL A 152 0.33 -0.14 -10.49
N ALA A 153 0.51 0.39 -11.70
CA ALA A 153 1.06 1.73 -11.93
C ALA A 153 0.37 2.74 -10.99
N PRO A 154 1.09 3.76 -10.48
CA PRO A 154 0.49 4.71 -9.55
C PRO A 154 -0.70 5.41 -10.21
N THR A 155 -1.90 5.15 -9.71
CA THR A 155 -3.05 6.02 -9.92
C THR A 155 -2.67 7.40 -9.38
N PRO A 156 -2.83 8.49 -10.15
CA PRO A 156 -2.51 9.82 -9.65
C PRO A 156 -3.41 10.13 -8.45
N VAL A 157 -2.76 10.47 -7.33
CA VAL A 157 -3.43 11.02 -6.15
C VAL A 157 -4.05 12.36 -6.56
N PRO A 158 -5.30 12.70 -6.18
CA PRO A 158 -5.74 14.08 -6.26
C PRO A 158 -4.94 14.88 -5.23
N THR A 159 -3.88 15.52 -5.72
CA THR A 159 -3.13 16.54 -5.00
C THR A 159 -4.08 17.67 -4.63
N ARG A 160 -3.91 18.18 -3.40
CA ARG A 160 -4.54 19.42 -2.93
C ARG A 160 -4.46 20.50 -4.02
N ASP A 161 -5.59 21.14 -4.30
CA ASP A 161 -5.61 22.49 -4.85
C ASP A 161 -4.87 23.42 -3.88
N ASP A 162 -3.67 23.83 -4.26
CA ASP A 162 -3.11 25.13 -3.93
C ASP A 162 -2.48 25.65 -5.22
N ASP A 163 -2.82 26.89 -5.55
CA ASP A 163 -2.62 27.54 -6.84
C ASP A 163 -1.17 27.54 -7.36
N THR A 164 -1.07 27.48 -8.70
CA THR A 164 0.05 27.90 -9.57
C THR A 164 1.33 27.05 -9.60
N ASP A 165 1.37 26.06 -10.49
CA ASP A 165 2.05 26.20 -11.79
C ASP A 165 1.71 24.97 -12.67
N ASP A 166 1.25 25.23 -13.89
CA ASP A 166 0.84 24.21 -14.86
C ASP A 166 1.95 23.18 -15.13
N VAL A 167 1.78 21.95 -14.64
CA VAL A 167 2.46 20.79 -15.22
C VAL A 167 1.66 20.37 -16.45
N VAL A 168 1.98 21.01 -17.57
CA VAL A 168 1.59 20.54 -18.90
C VAL A 168 2.28 19.19 -19.11
N ILE A 169 1.51 18.10 -19.15
CA ILE A 169 2.02 16.84 -19.74
C ILE A 169 2.29 17.16 -21.21
N PRO A 170 3.55 17.14 -21.69
CA PRO A 170 3.82 17.42 -23.09
C PRO A 170 3.31 16.22 -23.88
N THR A 171 2.25 16.42 -24.66
CA THR A 171 1.86 15.49 -25.72
C THR A 171 2.91 15.59 -26.84
N GLY A 172 4.12 15.09 -26.58
CA GLY A 172 5.27 15.10 -27.48
C GLY A 172 5.58 13.72 -28.04
N ASP A 173 6.13 13.67 -29.25
CA ASP A 173 6.61 12.46 -29.90
C ASP A 173 7.50 11.63 -28.95
N LEU A 174 7.32 10.31 -28.93
CA LEU A 174 8.02 9.38 -28.02
C LEU A 174 9.55 9.60 -27.94
N GLU A 175 10.17 10.05 -29.03
CA GLU A 175 11.60 10.37 -29.07
C GLU A 175 12.01 11.56 -28.19
N THR A 176 11.14 12.56 -28.00
CA THR A 176 11.44 13.71 -27.13
C THR A 176 11.30 13.34 -25.66
N LEU A 177 10.34 12.48 -25.33
CA LEU A 177 10.16 11.94 -23.97
C LEU A 177 11.31 11.02 -23.56
N ILE A 178 11.81 10.18 -24.48
CA ILE A 178 13.00 9.34 -24.22
C ILE A 178 14.23 10.21 -23.96
N ARG A 179 14.40 11.30 -24.72
CA ARG A 179 15.53 12.22 -24.53
C ARG A 179 15.45 12.98 -23.19
N GLN A 180 14.26 13.47 -22.83
CA GLN A 180 14.04 14.11 -21.54
C GLN A 180 14.26 13.16 -20.36
N ALA A 181 13.87 11.90 -20.49
CA ALA A 181 14.12 10.88 -19.46
C ALA A 181 15.63 10.58 -19.32
N GLN A 182 16.39 10.58 -20.41
CA GLN A 182 17.84 10.39 -20.40
C GLN A 182 18.57 11.57 -19.77
N ASP A 183 18.23 12.81 -20.17
CA ASP A 183 18.83 14.04 -19.62
C ASP A 183 18.55 14.16 -18.10
N ALA A 184 17.33 13.83 -17.68
CA ALA A 184 16.96 13.82 -16.25
C ALA A 184 17.71 12.74 -15.46
N SER A 185 17.99 11.59 -16.07
CA SER A 185 18.77 10.51 -15.44
C SER A 185 20.24 10.90 -15.28
N GLU A 186 20.83 11.61 -16.24
CA GLU A 186 22.21 12.09 -16.15
C GLU A 186 22.36 13.14 -15.03
N ALA A 187 21.43 14.11 -14.96
CA ALA A 187 21.43 15.11 -13.90
C ALA A 187 21.29 14.49 -12.50
N ALA A 188 20.46 13.46 -12.35
CA ALA A 188 20.33 12.73 -11.10
C ALA A 188 21.62 11.97 -10.73
N GLN A 189 22.32 11.42 -11.73
CA GLN A 189 23.57 10.70 -11.52
C GLN A 189 24.70 11.64 -11.08
N ASP A 190 24.76 12.84 -11.64
CA ASP A 190 25.74 13.86 -11.27
C ASP A 190 25.54 14.37 -9.83
N GLU A 191 24.28 14.57 -9.42
CA GLU A 191 24.00 14.98 -8.03
C GLU A 191 24.32 13.87 -7.02
N LEU A 192 24.07 12.60 -7.38
CA LEU A 192 24.50 11.46 -6.55
C LEU A 192 26.03 11.38 -6.41
N ASN A 193 26.77 11.68 -7.48
CA ASN A 193 28.24 11.73 -7.43
C ASN A 193 28.73 12.89 -6.56
N ARG A 194 28.04 14.04 -6.61
CA ARG A 194 28.33 15.20 -5.76
C ARG A 194 28.08 14.91 -4.29
N LEU A 195 26.96 14.26 -3.96
CA LEU A 195 26.64 13.87 -2.59
C LEU A 195 27.63 12.82 -2.05
N ARG A 196 28.09 11.89 -2.88
CA ARG A 196 29.16 10.96 -2.52
C ARG A 196 30.48 11.66 -2.21
N ALA A 197 30.87 12.64 -3.03
CA ALA A 197 32.07 13.42 -2.77
C ALA A 197 32.00 14.21 -1.44
N ILE A 198 30.82 14.73 -1.09
CA ILE A 198 30.59 15.42 0.19
C ILE A 198 30.65 14.42 1.36
N LEU A 199 30.08 13.23 1.21
CA LEU A 199 30.15 12.17 2.23
C LEU A 199 31.59 11.71 2.49
N ASP A 200 32.38 11.50 1.44
CA ASP A 200 33.80 11.13 1.55
C ASP A 200 34.63 12.24 2.24
N GLU A 201 34.29 13.51 2.02
CA GLU A 201 34.93 14.65 2.68
C GLU A 201 34.56 14.75 4.17
N LEU A 202 33.30 14.47 4.53
CA LEU A 202 32.87 14.40 5.92
C LEU A 202 33.51 13.21 6.67
N GLU A 203 33.67 12.06 6.00
CA GLU A 203 34.32 10.88 6.59
C GLU A 203 35.83 11.11 6.82
N ARG A 204 36.48 11.91 5.97
CA ARG A 204 37.86 12.37 6.21
C ARG A 204 37.96 13.33 7.40
N LEU A 205 37.03 14.26 7.55
CA LEU A 205 37.00 15.21 8.67
C LEU A 205 36.73 14.54 10.01
N GLN A 206 36.01 13.41 10.04
CA GLN A 206 35.83 12.60 11.26
C GLN A 206 37.06 11.77 11.64
N ASN A 207 37.94 11.41 10.69
CA ASN A 207 39.14 10.62 10.96
C ASN A 207 40.38 11.47 11.33
N GLU A 208 40.28 12.80 11.31
CA GLU A 208 41.34 13.73 11.75
C GLU A 208 41.13 14.30 13.18
N GLN A 209 40.20 13.76 13.98
CA GLN A 209 40.04 14.06 15.41
C GLN A 209 40.38 12.87 16.32
#